data_AF-A0A7K7BAJ7-F1
#
_entry.id   AF-A0A7K7BAJ7-F1
#
_cell.length_a   1.000
_cell.length_b   1.000
_cell.length_c   1.000
_cell.angle_alpha   90.00
_cell.angle_beta   90.00
_cell.angle_gamma   90.00
#
_symmetry.space_group_name_H-M   'P 1'
#
loop_
_entity.id
_entity.type
_entity.pdbx_description
1 polymer ?
#
loop_
_entity_poly.entity_id
_entity_poly.type
_entity_poly.pdbx_seq_one_letter_code
_entity_poly.pdbx_strand_id
1 'polypeptide(L)'
;VTHSIPACIGSMTINSKQLDKESPVSIFAVKKCYETVQEGTFFDGSGFAALVKEGYKVRSDVNITLEFRTTAAHGVLLGVSSAKVDAVGLEIVNGKVLFHVNNGAGRITATYEPRVANSLCDGKWHKLQANKSKHHIALIIDGNLVQTDNPYIQSTSADTNNPIYVGGYPADVKQNCLTSKSSFRGCLRNLTLTKGQQAELFDFSRAFDLRGVFPHSCPGSEH
;
A
#
# COMPACT_ATOMS: atom_id res chain seq x y z
N VAL A 1 -16.74 -11.57 21.58
CA VAL A 1 -16.07 -10.54 20.74
C VAL A 1 -14.92 -11.24 20.03
N THR A 2 -14.97 -11.38 18.70
CA THR A 2 -13.98 -12.16 17.93
C THR A 2 -12.88 -11.30 17.30
N HIS A 3 -12.97 -9.97 17.42
CA HIS A 3 -12.01 -9.00 16.85
C HIS A 3 -11.98 -7.70 17.68
N SER A 4 -10.89 -6.94 17.56
CA SER A 4 -10.75 -5.63 18.19
C SER A 4 -11.60 -4.57 17.47
N ILE A 5 -12.03 -3.53 18.19
CA ILE A 5 -12.77 -2.41 17.62
C ILE A 5 -11.78 -1.33 17.15
N PRO A 6 -11.83 -0.86 15.88
CA PRO A 6 -11.01 0.23 15.40
C PRO A 6 -11.57 1.58 15.87
N ALA A 7 -11.32 1.93 17.14
CA ALA A 7 -11.82 3.16 17.74
C ALA A 7 -10.86 3.74 18.78
N CYS A 8 -11.01 5.04 19.06
CA CYS A 8 -10.40 5.66 20.23
C CYS A 8 -11.34 5.55 21.44
N ILE A 9 -10.87 4.95 22.54
CA ILE A 9 -11.66 4.80 23.76
C ILE A 9 -11.22 5.85 24.78
N GLY A 10 -12.12 6.81 25.04
CA GLY A 10 -12.00 7.83 26.07
C GLY A 10 -12.16 7.26 27.49
N SER A 11 -12.61 8.08 28.44
CA SER A 11 -12.86 7.63 29.83
C SER A 11 -13.82 6.44 29.88
N MET A 12 -13.52 5.45 30.72
CA MET A 12 -14.37 4.28 30.93
C MET A 12 -14.74 4.17 32.41
N THR A 13 -16.02 3.92 32.69
CA THR A 13 -16.55 3.79 34.05
C THR A 13 -17.33 2.48 34.17
N ILE A 14 -17.14 1.75 35.28
CA ILE A 14 -17.96 0.59 35.65
C ILE A 14 -18.55 0.87 37.02
N ASN A 15 -19.88 0.78 37.15
CA ASN A 15 -20.61 1.07 38.39
C ASN A 15 -20.22 2.44 39.00
N SER A 16 -20.17 3.47 38.15
CA SER A 16 -19.75 4.84 38.50
C SER A 16 -18.30 5.00 38.99
N LYS A 17 -17.50 3.93 38.97
CA LYS A 17 -16.06 4.00 39.24
C LYS A 17 -15.29 4.14 37.94
N GLN A 18 -14.48 5.19 37.85
CA GLN A 18 -13.57 5.38 36.72
C GLN A 18 -12.47 4.33 36.76
N LEU A 19 -12.21 3.71 35.61
CA LEU A 19 -11.12 2.75 35.47
C LEU A 19 -9.82 3.49 35.17
N ASP A 20 -8.75 3.05 35.82
CA ASP A 20 -7.39 3.49 35.50
C ASP A 20 -6.95 2.81 34.20
N LYS A 21 -6.71 3.64 33.18
CA LYS A 21 -6.24 3.20 31.86
C LYS A 21 -4.72 3.30 31.72
N GLU A 22 -4.03 3.94 32.67
CA GLU A 22 -2.58 4.06 32.67
C GLU A 22 -1.90 2.84 33.30
N SER A 23 -2.61 2.10 34.15
CA SER A 23 -2.10 0.88 34.82
C SER A 23 -2.90 -0.38 34.47
N PRO A 24 -2.99 -0.80 33.19
CA PRO A 24 -3.71 -2.03 32.83
C PRO A 24 -2.97 -3.28 33.31
N VAL A 25 -3.73 -4.33 33.65
CA VAL A 25 -3.15 -5.64 34.01
C VAL A 25 -2.37 -6.28 32.84
N SER A 26 -2.84 -6.06 31.61
CA SER A 26 -2.18 -6.50 30.38
C SER A 26 -2.61 -5.62 29.20
N ILE A 27 -1.71 -5.41 28.23
CA ILE A 27 -1.97 -4.62 27.03
C ILE A 27 -1.46 -5.38 25.80
N PHE A 28 -2.26 -5.41 24.74
CA PHE A 28 -1.89 -6.05 23.48
C PHE A 28 -2.31 -5.18 22.31
N ALA A 29 -1.34 -4.74 21.50
CA ALA A 29 -1.55 -3.97 20.27
C ALA A 29 -2.42 -2.69 20.41
N VAL A 30 -2.39 -2.04 21.56
CA VAL A 30 -3.07 -0.74 21.79
C VAL A 30 -2.08 0.41 21.56
N LYS A 31 -2.56 1.49 20.93
CA LYS A 31 -1.78 2.72 20.70
C LYS A 31 -2.57 3.96 21.13
N LYS A 32 -1.86 5.07 21.30
CA LYS A 32 -2.46 6.39 21.54
C LYS A 32 -3.22 6.87 20.31
N CYS A 33 -4.31 7.60 20.53
CA CYS A 33 -5.09 8.23 19.47
C CYS A 33 -4.45 9.55 19.03
N TYR A 34 -4.69 9.94 17.79
CA TYR A 34 -4.46 11.32 17.35
C TYR A 34 -5.65 12.20 17.69
N GLU A 35 -5.42 13.50 17.95
CA GLU A 35 -6.49 14.46 18.25
C GLU A 35 -7.46 14.61 17.07
N THR A 36 -6.92 14.62 15.85
CA THR A 36 -7.70 14.64 14.60
C THR A 36 -7.33 13.44 13.75
N VAL A 37 -8.33 12.66 13.38
CA VAL A 37 -8.20 11.48 12.52
C VAL A 37 -9.14 11.57 11.33
N GLN A 38 -8.70 11.04 10.20
CA GLN A 38 -9.53 10.79 9.02
C GLN A 38 -9.45 9.32 8.63
N GLU A 39 -10.33 8.89 7.73
CA GLU A 39 -10.34 7.52 7.23
C GLU A 39 -9.03 7.19 6.50
N GLY A 40 -8.47 6.02 6.81
CA GLY A 40 -7.28 5.48 6.15
C GLY A 40 -6.36 4.76 7.11
N THR A 41 -5.25 4.27 6.59
CA THR A 41 -4.21 3.58 7.36
C THR A 41 -2.93 4.39 7.28
N PHE A 42 -2.41 4.81 8.44
CA PHE A 42 -1.17 5.58 8.52
C PHE A 42 0.05 4.67 8.53
N PHE A 43 1.06 5.07 7.75
CA PHE A 43 2.40 4.51 7.71
C PHE A 43 3.36 5.59 8.18
N ASP A 44 4.13 5.32 9.23
CA ASP A 44 5.04 6.32 9.84
C ASP A 44 6.39 6.45 9.11
N GLY A 45 6.65 5.60 8.11
CA GLY A 45 7.90 5.54 7.36
C GLY A 45 8.96 4.60 7.94
N SER A 46 8.64 3.82 8.98
CA SER A 46 9.60 2.90 9.62
C SER A 46 9.44 1.43 9.23
N GLY A 47 8.39 1.07 8.50
CA GLY A 47 8.10 -0.33 8.18
C GLY A 47 7.17 -0.54 7.01
N PHE A 48 6.23 -1.48 7.15
CA PHE A 48 5.37 -2.00 6.09
C PHE A 48 4.20 -2.81 6.65
N ALA A 49 3.24 -3.14 5.78
CA ALA A 49 2.22 -4.16 6.00
C ALA A 49 2.43 -5.33 5.02
N ALA A 50 2.41 -6.57 5.52
CA ALA A 50 2.48 -7.78 4.69
C ALA A 50 1.14 -8.52 4.71
N LEU A 51 0.55 -8.68 3.54
CA LEU A 51 -0.78 -9.28 3.31
C LEU A 51 -0.65 -10.57 2.50
N VAL A 52 -1.66 -11.43 2.58
CA VAL A 52 -1.76 -12.68 1.81
C VAL A 52 -0.56 -13.61 2.04
N LYS A 53 -0.46 -14.15 3.27
CA LYS A 53 0.65 -15.04 3.68
C LYS A 53 0.85 -16.24 2.73
N GLU A 54 -0.25 -16.80 2.23
CA GLU A 54 -0.25 -17.95 1.31
C GLU A 54 0.21 -17.61 -0.11
N GLY A 55 0.40 -16.32 -0.40
CA GLY A 55 0.88 -15.81 -1.67
C GLY A 55 -0.22 -15.32 -2.61
N TYR A 56 0.04 -14.18 -3.25
CA TYR A 56 -0.79 -13.61 -4.29
C TYR A 56 -0.21 -13.95 -5.67
N LYS A 57 -1.10 -14.30 -6.61
CA LYS A 57 -0.76 -14.68 -7.99
C LYS A 57 -1.21 -13.62 -8.98
N VAL A 58 -0.29 -12.72 -9.36
CA VAL A 58 -0.54 -11.64 -10.32
C VAL A 58 -1.02 -12.17 -11.67
N ARG A 59 -0.26 -13.07 -12.30
CA ARG A 59 -0.57 -13.65 -13.63
C ARG A 59 -0.61 -12.60 -14.74
N SER A 60 -1.45 -12.81 -15.76
CA SER A 60 -1.53 -11.99 -16.96
C SER A 60 -2.19 -10.63 -16.70
N ASP A 61 -3.23 -10.60 -15.87
CA ASP A 61 -4.09 -9.43 -15.70
C ASP A 61 -4.26 -9.11 -14.21
N VAL A 62 -3.98 -7.86 -13.83
CA VAL A 62 -4.28 -7.33 -12.50
C VAL A 62 -4.59 -5.84 -12.59
N ASN A 63 -5.64 -5.42 -11.88
CA ASN A 63 -5.94 -4.02 -11.63
C ASN A 63 -5.71 -3.72 -10.16
N ILE A 64 -4.88 -2.74 -9.86
CA ILE A 64 -4.60 -2.28 -8.51
C ILE A 64 -5.17 -0.87 -8.39
N THR A 65 -6.04 -0.64 -7.42
CA THR A 65 -6.55 0.70 -7.11
C THR A 65 -6.26 1.01 -5.65
N LEU A 66 -5.82 2.23 -5.37
CA LEU A 66 -5.65 2.74 -4.01
C LEU A 66 -5.75 4.27 -4.03
N GLU A 67 -5.96 4.85 -2.87
CA GLU A 67 -5.75 6.28 -2.63
C GLU A 67 -4.57 6.45 -1.68
N PHE A 68 -3.72 7.45 -1.95
CA PHE A 68 -2.58 7.78 -1.10
C PHE A 68 -2.54 9.26 -0.78
N ARG A 69 -2.01 9.57 0.40
CA ARG A 69 -1.73 10.92 0.89
C ARG A 69 -0.33 10.94 1.49
N THR A 70 0.55 11.82 1.03
CA THR A 70 1.92 11.91 1.55
C THR A 70 2.51 13.32 1.42
N THR A 71 3.54 13.60 2.21
CA THR A 71 4.44 14.75 2.04
C THR A 71 5.87 14.32 1.66
N ALA A 72 6.11 13.02 1.50
CA ALA A 72 7.40 12.47 1.12
C ALA A 72 7.50 12.30 -0.41
N ALA A 73 8.64 12.69 -0.97
CA ALA A 73 8.93 12.52 -2.40
C ALA A 73 9.41 11.11 -2.78
N HIS A 74 9.56 10.22 -1.80
CA HIS A 74 9.99 8.83 -1.98
C HIS A 74 9.19 7.91 -1.08
N GLY A 75 8.81 6.74 -1.59
CA GLY A 75 8.16 5.71 -0.77
C GLY A 75 7.64 4.55 -1.61
N VAL A 76 7.86 3.33 -1.12
CA VAL A 76 7.26 2.12 -1.70
C VAL A 76 5.76 2.11 -1.40
N LEU A 77 4.92 2.02 -2.43
CA LEU A 77 3.47 1.89 -2.24
C LEU A 77 3.08 0.42 -2.12
N LEU A 78 3.44 -0.42 -3.09
CA LEU A 78 3.07 -1.83 -3.12
C LEU A 78 4.10 -2.65 -3.91
N GLY A 79 4.39 -3.88 -3.46
CA GLY A 79 5.24 -4.83 -4.17
C GLY A 79 4.76 -6.28 -4.03
N VAL A 80 4.75 -7.00 -5.15
CA VAL A 80 4.59 -8.46 -5.19
C VAL A 80 5.68 -9.00 -6.09
N SER A 81 6.63 -9.75 -5.51
CA SER A 81 7.80 -10.25 -6.24
C SER A 81 8.03 -11.72 -5.97
N SER A 82 8.27 -12.47 -7.05
CA SER A 82 8.83 -13.81 -6.95
C SER A 82 10.29 -13.75 -6.48
N ALA A 83 10.79 -14.86 -5.95
CA ALA A 83 12.20 -15.00 -5.62
C ALA A 83 13.13 -14.92 -6.85
N LYS A 84 12.57 -15.18 -8.05
CA LYS A 84 13.29 -15.18 -9.32
C LYS A 84 13.30 -13.77 -9.94
N VAL A 85 12.42 -13.52 -10.91
CA VAL A 85 12.41 -12.32 -11.76
C VAL A 85 11.03 -11.67 -11.86
N ASP A 86 9.97 -12.46 -11.94
CA ASP A 86 8.59 -11.98 -12.11
C ASP A 86 8.14 -11.16 -10.91
N ALA A 87 7.63 -9.96 -11.16
CA ALA A 87 7.20 -9.04 -10.12
C ALA A 87 6.35 -7.89 -10.66
N VAL A 88 5.58 -7.28 -9.77
CA VAL A 88 4.96 -5.96 -9.96
C VAL A 88 5.30 -5.06 -8.77
N GLY A 89 5.46 -3.77 -9.03
CA GLY A 89 5.75 -2.81 -7.97
C GLY A 89 5.27 -1.41 -8.30
N LEU A 90 4.79 -0.72 -7.28
CA LEU A 90 4.34 0.67 -7.29
C LEU A 90 5.15 1.45 -6.27
N GLU A 91 5.72 2.57 -6.68
CA GLU A 91 6.52 3.42 -5.81
C GLU A 91 6.47 4.90 -6.23
N ILE A 92 6.72 5.76 -5.25
CA ILE A 92 6.98 7.18 -5.47
C ILE A 92 8.50 7.37 -5.46
N VAL A 93 9.03 8.03 -6.50
CA VAL A 93 10.46 8.35 -6.61
C VAL A 93 10.61 9.76 -7.16
N ASN A 94 11.25 10.65 -6.40
CA ASN A 94 11.40 12.07 -6.75
C ASN A 94 10.07 12.74 -7.10
N GLY A 95 9.00 12.42 -6.36
CA GLY A 95 7.65 12.96 -6.59
C GLY A 95 6.92 12.42 -7.82
N LYS A 96 7.50 11.44 -8.54
CA LYS A 96 6.87 10.71 -9.66
C LYS A 96 6.29 9.40 -9.15
N VAL A 97 5.20 8.93 -9.75
CA VAL A 97 4.66 7.59 -9.48
C VAL A 97 5.10 6.65 -10.58
N LEU A 98 5.73 5.53 -10.20
CA LEU A 98 6.23 4.53 -11.11
C LEU A 98 5.46 3.23 -10.89
N PHE A 99 5.01 2.63 -11.99
CA PHE A 99 4.45 1.28 -12.01
C PHE A 99 5.35 0.36 -12.83
N HIS A 100 6.00 -0.56 -12.13
CA HIS A 100 6.93 -1.52 -12.68
C HIS A 100 6.27 -2.90 -12.85
N VAL A 101 6.53 -3.54 -13.98
CA VAL A 101 6.10 -4.91 -14.26
C VAL A 101 7.26 -5.68 -14.89
N ASN A 102 7.48 -6.91 -14.45
CA ASN A 102 8.38 -7.85 -15.09
C ASN A 102 7.68 -9.20 -15.26
N ASN A 103 7.52 -9.63 -16.52
CA ASN A 103 6.92 -10.91 -16.92
C ASN A 103 7.99 -11.98 -17.21
N GLY A 104 9.20 -11.82 -16.66
CA GLY A 104 10.33 -12.74 -16.82
C GLY A 104 11.33 -12.35 -17.92
N ALA A 105 10.99 -11.41 -18.81
CA ALA A 105 11.86 -10.99 -19.92
C ALA A 105 12.49 -9.59 -19.76
N GLY A 106 12.19 -8.89 -18.66
CA GLY A 106 12.69 -7.55 -18.43
C GLY A 106 11.66 -6.67 -17.73
N ARG A 107 12.15 -5.70 -16.95
CA ARG A 107 11.30 -4.75 -16.23
C ARG A 107 10.87 -3.62 -17.17
N ILE A 108 9.56 -3.38 -17.24
CA ILE A 108 8.92 -2.29 -17.96
C ILE A 108 8.28 -1.35 -16.95
N THR A 109 8.26 -0.06 -17.25
CA THR A 109 7.84 0.98 -16.30
C THR A 109 6.93 2.00 -16.97
N ALA A 110 5.71 2.14 -16.47
CA ALA A 110 4.90 3.34 -16.70
C ALA A 110 5.26 4.38 -15.64
N THR A 111 5.61 5.60 -16.05
CA THR A 111 5.99 6.70 -15.14
C THR A 111 5.02 7.86 -15.31
N TYR A 112 4.31 8.19 -14.24
CA TYR A 112 3.54 9.43 -14.17
C TYR A 112 4.38 10.52 -13.50
N GLU A 113 4.67 11.57 -14.25
CA GLU A 113 5.35 12.77 -13.77
C GLU A 113 4.35 13.92 -13.71
N PRO A 114 4.09 14.49 -12.51
CA PRO A 114 3.17 15.61 -12.39
C PRO A 114 3.74 16.87 -13.07
N ARG A 115 2.86 17.67 -13.67
CA ARG A 115 3.24 18.94 -14.33
C ARG A 115 3.83 19.97 -13.36
N VAL A 116 3.33 19.96 -12.13
CA VAL A 116 3.83 20.79 -11.03
C VAL A 116 4.64 19.89 -10.12
N ALA A 117 5.91 20.24 -9.91
CA ALA A 117 6.80 19.47 -9.06
C ALA A 117 6.18 19.27 -7.66
N ASN A 118 6.25 18.04 -7.15
CA ASN A 118 5.72 17.64 -5.84
C ASN A 118 4.21 17.81 -5.65
N SER A 119 3.41 17.96 -6.72
CA SER A 119 1.95 18.04 -6.59
C SER A 119 1.28 16.75 -6.11
N LEU A 120 2.03 15.66 -5.99
CA LEU A 120 1.58 14.38 -5.39
C LEU A 120 2.05 14.21 -3.94
N CYS A 121 2.85 15.16 -3.45
CA CYS A 121 3.44 15.18 -2.11
C CYS A 121 2.91 16.40 -1.33
N ASP A 122 1.71 16.87 -1.66
CA ASP A 122 1.09 18.08 -1.10
C ASP A 122 0.28 17.79 0.18
N GLY A 123 0.28 16.54 0.64
CA GLY A 123 -0.51 16.10 1.78
C GLY A 123 -2.02 16.02 1.50
N LYS A 124 -2.45 15.91 0.24
CA LYS A 124 -3.84 15.61 -0.13
C LYS A 124 -3.99 14.18 -0.64
N TRP A 125 -5.24 13.73 -0.78
CA TRP A 125 -5.55 12.42 -1.33
C TRP A 125 -5.43 12.43 -2.86
N HIS A 126 -4.69 11.46 -3.39
CA HIS A 126 -4.57 11.18 -4.81
C HIS A 126 -5.07 9.77 -5.10
N LYS A 127 -5.81 9.61 -6.19
CA LYS A 127 -6.31 8.31 -6.64
C LYS A 127 -5.34 7.70 -7.64
N LEU A 128 -4.90 6.48 -7.36
CA LEU A 128 -4.01 5.70 -8.20
C LEU A 128 -4.76 4.48 -8.73
N GLN A 129 -4.65 4.23 -10.04
CA GLN A 129 -5.06 2.99 -10.66
C GLN A 129 -3.92 2.47 -11.55
N ALA A 130 -3.50 1.23 -11.32
CA ALA A 130 -2.45 0.57 -12.08
C ALA A 130 -3.02 -0.72 -12.70
N ASN A 131 -3.01 -0.79 -14.02
CA ASN A 131 -3.53 -1.92 -14.78
C ASN A 131 -2.37 -2.59 -15.52
N LYS A 132 -2.24 -3.89 -15.30
CA LYS A 132 -1.47 -4.78 -16.15
C LYS A 132 -2.45 -5.65 -16.91
N SER A 133 -2.36 -5.66 -18.24
CA SER A 133 -3.06 -6.62 -19.08
C SER A 133 -2.11 -7.24 -20.09
N LYS A 134 -1.66 -8.46 -19.80
CA LYS A 134 -0.62 -9.17 -20.55
C LYS A 134 0.67 -8.32 -20.69
N HIS A 135 0.85 -7.71 -21.86
CA HIS A 135 1.97 -6.84 -22.20
C HIS A 135 1.61 -5.35 -22.12
N HIS A 136 0.34 -4.98 -22.01
CA HIS A 136 -0.09 -3.59 -21.83
C HIS A 136 -0.02 -3.19 -20.36
N ILE A 137 0.56 -2.03 -20.08
CA ILE A 137 0.74 -1.48 -18.74
C ILE A 137 0.18 -0.06 -18.74
N ALA A 138 -0.76 0.22 -17.85
CA ALA A 138 -1.38 1.52 -17.69
C ALA A 138 -1.29 1.99 -16.23
N LEU A 139 -0.99 3.27 -16.06
CA LEU A 139 -0.98 3.97 -14.78
C LEU A 139 -1.87 5.21 -14.91
N ILE A 140 -2.80 5.38 -13.99
CA ILE A 140 -3.74 6.50 -13.94
C ILE A 140 -3.59 7.17 -12.58
N ILE A 141 -3.26 8.46 -12.58
CA ILE A 141 -3.17 9.29 -11.37
C ILE A 141 -4.13 10.45 -11.50
N ASP A 142 -5.12 10.54 -10.61
CA ASP A 142 -6.17 11.57 -10.61
C ASP A 142 -6.85 11.73 -11.99
N GLY A 143 -7.08 10.60 -12.67
CA GLY A 143 -7.69 10.55 -14.00
C GLY A 143 -6.73 10.76 -15.18
N ASN A 144 -5.46 11.07 -14.93
CA ASN A 144 -4.45 11.26 -15.97
C ASN A 144 -3.77 9.93 -16.32
N LEU A 145 -3.93 9.47 -17.56
CA LEU A 145 -3.46 8.17 -18.05
C LEU A 145 -2.05 8.25 -18.65
N VAL A 146 -1.19 7.31 -18.26
CA VAL A 146 0.08 6.98 -18.89
C VAL A 146 0.09 5.50 -19.24
N GLN A 147 0.50 5.16 -20.46
CA GLN A 147 0.55 3.77 -20.91
C GLN A 147 1.90 3.45 -21.52
N THR A 148 2.29 2.18 -21.43
CA THR A 148 3.46 1.63 -22.09
C THR A 148 3.23 0.15 -22.37
N ASP A 149 3.85 -0.37 -23.41
CA ASP A 149 3.77 -1.77 -23.78
C ASP A 149 5.08 -2.48 -23.48
N ASN A 150 4.97 -3.73 -23.04
CA ASN A 150 6.10 -4.62 -22.91
C ASN A 150 6.53 -5.10 -24.30
N PRO A 151 7.77 -4.79 -24.75
CA PRO A 151 8.26 -5.20 -26.07
C PRO A 151 8.37 -6.73 -26.21
N TYR A 152 8.43 -7.46 -25.10
CA TYR A 152 8.49 -8.92 -25.08
C TYR A 152 7.07 -9.52 -25.08
N ILE A 153 6.39 -9.45 -26.22
CA ILE A 153 4.97 -9.82 -26.38
C ILE A 153 4.63 -11.27 -25.99
N GLN A 154 5.61 -12.19 -25.99
CA GLN A 154 5.43 -13.59 -25.60
C GLN A 154 5.41 -13.78 -24.08
N SER A 155 6.04 -12.86 -23.34
CA SER A 155 6.09 -12.87 -21.88
C SER A 155 4.96 -12.01 -21.31
N THR A 156 3.83 -12.66 -21.03
CA THR A 156 2.59 -11.97 -20.65
C THR A 156 2.19 -12.14 -19.19
N SER A 157 2.68 -13.19 -18.53
CA SER A 157 2.35 -13.49 -17.12
C SER A 157 3.46 -13.03 -16.19
N ALA A 158 3.09 -12.48 -15.03
CA ALA A 158 3.99 -12.36 -13.88
C ALA A 158 3.64 -13.48 -12.89
N ASP A 159 4.41 -14.56 -12.94
CA ASP A 159 4.22 -15.79 -12.17
C ASP A 159 4.78 -15.65 -10.75
N THR A 160 4.05 -14.85 -9.98
CA THR A 160 4.22 -14.69 -8.54
C THR A 160 3.36 -15.70 -7.78
N ASN A 161 3.78 -16.01 -6.56
CA ASN A 161 2.97 -16.69 -5.54
C ASN A 161 3.50 -16.25 -4.17
N ASN A 162 3.48 -14.94 -3.93
CA ASN A 162 4.24 -14.29 -2.86
C ASN A 162 3.39 -13.26 -2.13
N PRO A 163 3.71 -12.94 -0.86
CA PRO A 163 2.97 -11.92 -0.11
C PRO A 163 2.91 -10.57 -0.82
N ILE A 164 1.84 -9.83 -0.54
CA ILE A 164 1.72 -8.43 -0.94
C ILE A 164 2.35 -7.59 0.15
N TYR A 165 3.39 -6.84 -0.19
CA TYR A 165 4.02 -5.88 0.70
C TYR A 165 3.53 -4.48 0.36
N VAL A 166 3.11 -3.73 1.38
CA VAL A 166 2.53 -2.38 1.23
C VAL A 166 3.26 -1.41 2.14
N GLY A 167 3.62 -0.24 1.62
CA GLY A 167 4.33 0.80 2.36
C GLY A 167 5.82 0.54 2.58
N GLY A 168 6.37 -0.59 2.14
CA GLY A 168 7.76 -1.01 2.36
C GLY A 168 7.89 -2.52 2.32
N TYR A 169 9.07 -3.07 2.63
CA TYR A 169 9.29 -4.52 2.70
C TYR A 169 10.50 -4.86 3.58
N PRO A 170 10.61 -6.09 4.13
CA PRO A 170 11.77 -6.54 4.90
C PRO A 170 13.08 -6.50 4.09
N ALA A 171 14.20 -6.23 4.76
CA ALA A 171 15.50 -6.11 4.10
C ALA A 171 15.98 -7.42 3.41
N ASP A 172 15.56 -8.57 3.92
CA ASP A 172 15.86 -9.91 3.40
C ASP A 172 14.90 -10.35 2.27
N VAL A 173 13.86 -9.57 1.98
CA VAL A 173 12.90 -9.85 0.92
C VAL A 173 13.32 -9.14 -0.38
N LYS A 174 13.49 -9.92 -1.44
CA LYS A 174 13.81 -9.40 -2.78
C LYS A 174 12.55 -8.83 -3.45
N GLN A 175 12.67 -7.61 -3.97
CA GLN A 175 11.64 -6.94 -4.76
C GLN A 175 12.20 -6.53 -6.13
N ASN A 176 11.95 -7.33 -7.17
CA ASN A 176 12.55 -7.11 -8.50
C ASN A 176 11.99 -5.87 -9.23
N CYS A 177 10.77 -5.45 -8.88
CA CYS A 177 10.05 -4.33 -9.48
C CYS A 177 9.92 -3.13 -8.56
N LEU A 178 10.86 -2.95 -7.62
CA LEU A 178 11.00 -1.73 -6.83
C LEU A 178 12.45 -1.26 -6.92
N THR A 179 12.65 0.05 -7.05
CA THR A 179 13.98 0.69 -7.06
C THR A 179 14.29 1.36 -5.73
N SER A 180 13.26 1.78 -4.99
CA SER A 180 13.37 2.38 -3.68
C SER A 180 13.34 1.33 -2.58
N LYS A 181 14.17 1.53 -1.55
CA LYS A 181 14.08 0.84 -0.26
C LYS A 181 13.38 1.69 0.81
N SER A 182 12.96 2.91 0.45
CA SER A 182 12.37 3.85 1.39
C SER A 182 10.94 3.42 1.72
N SER A 183 10.66 3.18 2.99
CA SER A 183 9.30 2.97 3.46
C SER A 183 8.44 4.22 3.25
N PHE A 184 7.20 4.01 2.84
CA PHE A 184 6.22 5.06 2.66
C PHE A 184 5.85 5.70 3.99
N ARG A 185 5.81 7.04 3.99
CA ARG A 185 5.28 7.84 5.09
C ARG A 185 4.05 8.59 4.61
N GLY A 186 2.92 8.39 5.25
CA GLY A 186 1.66 8.96 4.80
C GLY A 186 0.49 8.04 5.11
N CYS A 187 -0.62 8.22 4.40
CA CYS A 187 -1.80 7.39 4.56
C CYS A 187 -2.18 6.70 3.25
N LEU A 188 -2.69 5.48 3.36
CA LEU A 188 -3.28 4.71 2.28
C LEU A 188 -4.73 4.35 2.64
N ARG A 189 -5.63 4.34 1.66
CA ARG A 189 -6.98 3.79 1.82
C ARG A 189 -7.45 3.12 0.52
N ASN A 190 -8.53 2.35 0.63
CA ASN A 190 -9.22 1.74 -0.51
C ASN A 190 -8.34 0.84 -1.41
N LEU A 191 -7.35 0.14 -0.82
CA LEU A 191 -6.51 -0.80 -1.56
C LEU A 191 -7.35 -1.98 -2.07
N THR A 192 -7.54 -2.03 -3.39
CA THR A 192 -8.32 -3.06 -4.07
C THR A 192 -7.49 -3.69 -5.17
N LEU A 193 -7.43 -5.02 -5.22
CA LEU A 193 -6.86 -5.73 -6.35
C LEU A 193 -7.96 -6.52 -7.05
N THR A 194 -8.08 -6.34 -8.36
CA THR A 194 -9.09 -7.00 -9.19
C THR A 194 -8.42 -7.87 -10.24
N LYS A 195 -8.90 -9.11 -10.36
CA LYS A 195 -8.48 -10.11 -11.34
C LYS A 195 -9.70 -10.75 -11.98
N GLY A 196 -9.89 -10.51 -13.28
CA GLY A 196 -11.12 -10.91 -13.96
C GLY A 196 -12.35 -10.27 -13.28
N GLN A 197 -13.29 -11.09 -12.82
CA GLN A 197 -14.48 -10.63 -12.10
C GLN A 197 -14.32 -10.57 -10.57
N GLN A 198 -13.18 -11.02 -10.03
CA GLN A 198 -12.93 -11.02 -8.58
C GLN A 198 -12.23 -9.74 -8.19
N ALA A 199 -12.88 -8.90 -7.38
CA ALA A 199 -12.29 -7.73 -6.74
C ALA A 199 -12.15 -8.01 -5.23
N GLU A 200 -10.94 -7.85 -4.70
CA GLU A 200 -10.65 -8.01 -3.27
C GLU A 200 -10.21 -6.68 -2.69
N LEU A 201 -10.94 -6.21 -1.67
CA LEU A 201 -10.58 -5.06 -0.85
C LEU A 201 -9.71 -5.55 0.32
N PHE A 202 -8.53 -4.96 0.46
CA PHE A 202 -7.57 -5.34 1.50
C PHE A 202 -7.70 -4.47 2.73
N ASP A 203 -8.04 -5.11 3.84
CA ASP A 203 -7.97 -4.51 5.17
C ASP A 203 -6.58 -4.73 5.78
N PHE A 204 -5.85 -3.63 6.01
CA PHE A 204 -4.50 -3.67 6.60
C PHE A 204 -4.46 -4.21 8.04
N SER A 205 -5.58 -4.19 8.78
CA SER A 205 -5.64 -4.81 10.10
C SER A 205 -5.49 -6.33 10.07
N ARG A 206 -5.69 -6.95 8.89
CA ARG A 206 -5.54 -8.39 8.65
C ARG A 206 -4.15 -8.79 8.16
N ALA A 207 -3.20 -7.86 8.11
CA ALA A 207 -1.81 -8.15 7.77
C ALA A 207 -1.21 -9.18 8.76
N PHE A 208 -0.42 -10.11 8.23
CA PHE A 208 0.23 -11.14 9.05
C PHE A 208 1.57 -10.66 9.65
N ASP A 209 2.16 -9.60 9.10
CA ASP A 209 3.27 -8.84 9.69
C ASP A 209 2.98 -7.34 9.44
N LEU A 210 3.08 -6.54 10.49
CA LEU A 210 2.68 -5.14 10.50
C LEU A 210 3.67 -4.33 11.34
N ARG A 211 4.42 -3.42 10.71
CA ARG A 211 5.49 -2.64 11.37
C ARG A 211 5.39 -1.17 11.00
N GLY A 212 5.29 -0.28 11.98
CA GLY A 212 5.15 1.16 11.71
C GLY A 212 3.85 1.54 10.99
N VAL A 213 2.82 0.70 11.08
CA VAL A 213 1.51 0.90 10.43
C VAL A 213 0.40 0.95 11.47
N PHE A 214 -0.59 1.79 11.21
CA PHE A 214 -1.69 2.11 12.12
C PHE A 214 -3.00 2.00 11.32
N PRO A 215 -3.58 0.79 11.23
CA PRO A 215 -4.82 0.56 10.48
C PRO A 215 -5.98 1.41 10.99
N HIS A 216 -6.83 1.86 10.07
CA HIS A 216 -8.05 2.65 10.34
C HIS A 216 -7.82 3.99 11.08
N SER A 217 -6.57 4.46 11.17
CA SER A 217 -6.25 5.78 11.71
C SER A 217 -5.25 6.49 10.81
N CYS A 218 -5.68 7.60 10.21
CA CYS A 218 -4.81 8.52 9.49
C CYS A 218 -4.81 9.89 10.20
N PRO A 219 -3.65 10.42 10.64
CA PRO A 219 -3.55 11.74 11.26
C PRO A 219 -3.98 12.89 10.34
N GLY A 220 -4.61 13.89 10.95
CA GLY A 220 -4.99 15.15 10.30
C GLY A 220 -6.47 15.20 9.92
N SER A 221 -6.96 16.41 9.67
CA SER A 221 -8.32 16.66 9.19
C SER A 221 -8.44 16.44 7.68
N GLU A 222 -9.58 15.90 7.27
CA GLU A 222 -10.01 15.84 5.88
C GLU A 222 -10.43 17.26 5.47
N HIS A 223 -9.81 17.82 4.43
CA HIS A 223 -10.14 19.13 3.86
C HIS A 223 -10.64 18.95 2.43
#